data_AF-A0A7G9X5Q0-F1
#
_entry.id   AF-A0A7G9X5Q0-F1
#
_cell.length_a   1.000
_cell.length_b   1.000
_cell.length_c   1.000
_cell.angle_alpha   90.00
_cell.angle_beta   90.00
_cell.angle_gamma   90.00
#
_symmetry.space_group_name_H-M   'P 1'
#
loop_
_entity.id
_entity.type
_entity.pdbx_description
1 polymer ?
#
loop_
_entity_poly.entity_id
_entity_poly.type
_entity_poly.pdbx_seq_one_letter_code
_entity_poly.pdbx_strand_id
1 'polypeptide(L)' 'RYFYTAVSRPGRGDSLFIIVGYVDRTQFVRFDSDAASPRMEPRAPWAEREGPEYWDRETRVAKDNAQTFQVNLRTLRG' A
#
# COMPACT_ATOMS: atom_id res chain seq x y z
N ARG A 1 -0.37 -3.87 13.49
CA ARG A 1 0.94 -3.34 13.02
C ARG A 1 0.90 -3.20 11.51
N TYR A 2 1.40 -2.09 10.98
CA TYR A 2 1.56 -1.88 9.55
C TYR A 2 3.05 -1.89 9.17
N PHE A 3 3.33 -2.37 7.97
CA PHE A 3 4.65 -2.32 7.36
C PHE A 3 4.53 -1.66 5.98
N TYR A 4 5.40 -0.69 5.74
CA TYR A 4 5.47 0.09 4.51
C TYR A 4 6.80 -0.21 3.85
N THR A 5 6.76 -0.66 2.60
CA THR A 5 7.96 -0.98 1.83
C THR A 5 7.92 -0.18 0.55
N ALA A 6 8.94 0.65 0.33
CA ALA A 6 9.15 1.38 -0.91
C ALA A 6 10.48 0.95 -1.52
N VAL A 7 10.49 0.55 -2.80
CA VAL A 7 11.68 0.10 -3.51
C VAL A 7 11.83 0.89 -4.79
N SER A 8 12.98 1.53 -4.97
CA SER A 8 13.23 2.25 -6.20
C SER A 8 13.72 1.32 -7.31
N ARG A 9 13.15 1.44 -8.51
CA ARG A 9 13.37 0.54 -9.65
C ARG A 9 13.90 1.30 -10.87
N PRO A 10 15.22 1.56 -10.97
CA PRO A 10 15.78 2.24 -12.13
C PRO A 10 15.57 1.38 -13.40
N GLY A 11 15.07 2.01 -14.48
CA GLY A 11 14.85 1.34 -15.78
C GLY A 11 13.51 0.61 -15.97
N ARG A 12 12.64 0.54 -14.94
CA ARG A 12 11.31 -0.10 -15.01
C ARG A 12 10.13 0.83 -14.69
N GLY A 13 10.36 2.14 -14.62
CA GLY A 13 9.32 3.14 -14.31
C GLY A 13 9.26 3.51 -12.82
N ASP A 14 8.03 3.68 -12.29
CA ASP A 14 7.79 4.15 -10.92
C ASP A 14 8.28 3.18 -9.84
N SER A 15 8.50 3.75 -8.65
CA SER A 15 8.91 3.00 -7.45
C SER A 15 7.84 1.99 -7.06
N LEU A 16 8.25 0.80 -6.62
CA LEU A 16 7.32 -0.17 -6.03
C LEU A 16 6.96 0.29 -4.62
N PHE A 17 5.68 0.27 -4.27
CA PHE A 17 5.20 0.57 -2.94
C PHE A 17 4.16 -0.48 -2.48
N ILE A 18 4.40 -1.05 -1.29
CA ILE A 18 3.57 -2.08 -0.69
C ILE A 18 3.26 -1.70 0.75
N ILE A 19 2.00 -1.88 1.15
CA ILE A 19 1.56 -1.83 2.54
C ILE A 19 1.03 -3.21 2.93
N VAL A 20 1.43 -3.71 4.09
CA VAL A 20 0.80 -4.90 4.71
C VAL A 20 0.44 -4.62 6.16
N GLY A 21 -0.78 -4.97 6.55
CA GLY A 21 -1.32 -4.79 7.89
C GLY A 21 -1.55 -6.12 8.59
N TYR A 22 -1.16 -6.21 9.86
CA TYR A 22 -1.31 -7.39 10.71
C TYR A 22 -2.05 -7.08 12.02
N VAL A 23 -2.92 -8.00 12.43
CA VAL A 23 -3.48 -8.10 13.79
C VAL A 23 -3.17 -9.51 14.30
N ASP A 24 -2.51 -9.64 15.45
CA ASP A 24 -2.17 -10.92 16.08
C ASP A 24 -1.62 -11.98 15.12
N ARG A 25 -0.59 -11.60 14.35
CA ARG A 25 0.10 -12.41 13.31
C ARG A 25 -0.74 -12.74 12.07
N THR A 26 -1.99 -12.32 12.02
CA THR A 26 -2.85 -12.48 10.84
C THR A 26 -2.74 -11.25 9.96
N GLN A 27 -2.33 -11.44 8.70
CA GLN A 27 -2.40 -10.36 7.71
C GLN A 27 -3.87 -10.09 7.39
N PHE A 28 -4.31 -8.85 7.54
CA PHE A 28 -5.71 -8.48 7.31
C PHE A 28 -5.90 -7.51 6.17
N VAL A 29 -4.86 -6.78 5.76
CA VAL A 29 -4.89 -5.90 4.59
C VAL A 29 -3.60 -5.94 3.79
N ARG A 30 -3.73 -5.64 2.49
CA ARG A 30 -2.60 -5.38 1.58
C ARG A 30 -2.94 -4.26 0.61
N PHE A 31 -1.98 -3.40 0.33
CA PHE A 31 -1.95 -2.55 -0.85
C PHE A 31 -0.71 -2.88 -1.68
N ASP A 32 -0.86 -2.89 -3.00
CA ASP A 32 0.23 -3.09 -3.96
C ASP A 32 0.11 -2.05 -5.08
N SER A 33 1.11 -1.17 -5.22
CA SER A 33 1.10 -0.12 -6.23
C SER A 33 1.27 -0.64 -7.66
N ASP A 34 1.79 -1.86 -7.83
CA ASP A 34 2.07 -2.47 -9.15
C ASP A 34 0.86 -3.30 -9.66
N ALA A 35 -0.18 -3.45 -8.85
CA ALA A 35 -1.39 -4.15 -9.26
C ALA A 35 -2.10 -3.39 -10.40
N ALA A 36 -2.81 -4.11 -11.28
CA ALA A 36 -3.54 -3.50 -12.40
C ALA A 36 -4.61 -2.49 -11.93
N SER A 37 -5.17 -2.69 -10.73
CA SER A 37 -6.05 -1.74 -10.06
C SER A 37 -5.61 -1.58 -8.61
N PRO A 38 -4.68 -0.65 -8.31
CA PRO A 38 -4.16 -0.48 -6.96
C PRO A 38 -5.26 -0.01 -6.00
N ARG A 39 -5.54 -0.85 -5.00
CA ARG A 39 -6.50 -0.60 -3.93
C ARG A 39 -6.08 -1.31 -2.64
N MET A 40 -6.62 -0.87 -1.51
CA MET A 40 -6.48 -1.60 -0.26
C MET A 40 -7.41 -2.81 -0.31
N GLU A 41 -6.87 -4.00 -0.03
CA GLU A 41 -7.61 -5.26 -0.13
C GLU A 41 -7.65 -5.98 1.20
N PRO A 42 -8.82 -6.54 1.60
CA PRO A 42 -8.90 -7.43 2.74
C PRO A 42 -8.09 -8.72 2.49
N ARG A 43 -7.46 -9.22 3.54
CA ARG A 43 -6.70 -10.48 3.55
C ARG A 43 -7.15 -11.44 4.66
N ALA A 44 -8.18 -11.04 5.42
CA ALA A 44 -8.81 -11.86 6.42
C ALA A 44 -10.35 -11.74 6.34
N PRO A 45 -11.12 -12.81 6.62
CA PRO A 45 -12.57 -12.81 6.46
C PRO A 45 -13.31 -11.75 7.29
N TRP A 46 -12.75 -11.38 8.45
CA TRP A 46 -13.35 -10.36 9.31
C TRP A 46 -13.16 -8.94 8.77
N ALA A 47 -12.14 -8.70 7.94
CA ALA A 47 -11.92 -7.41 7.31
C ALA A 47 -12.95 -7.15 6.19
N GLU A 48 -13.41 -8.19 5.48
CA GLU A 48 -14.41 -8.08 4.42
C GLU A 48 -15.77 -7.52 4.89
N ARG A 49 -15.99 -7.46 6.21
CA ARG A 49 -17.19 -6.89 6.82
C ARG A 49 -17.23 -5.36 6.76
N GLU A 50 -16.09 -4.73 6.51
CA GLU A 50 -15.99 -3.28 6.38
C GLU A 50 -16.67 -2.80 5.08
N GLY A 51 -17.36 -1.66 5.18
CA GLY A 51 -18.09 -1.07 4.07
C GLY A 51 -17.20 -0.47 2.97
N PRO A 52 -17.75 -0.22 1.77
CA PRO A 52 -17.01 0.37 0.66
C PRO A 52 -16.36 1.72 1.01
N GLU A 53 -16.99 2.52 1.87
CA GLU A 53 -16.46 3.83 2.31
C GLU A 53 -15.14 3.70 3.07
N TYR A 54 -14.99 2.63 3.87
CA TYR A 54 -13.74 2.31 4.55
C TYR A 54 -12.65 1.97 3.53
N TRP A 55 -12.96 1.08 2.57
CA TRP A 55 -12.00 0.66 1.55
C TRP A 55 -11.58 1.78 0.60
N ASP A 56 -12.49 2.67 0.24
CA ASP A 56 -12.20 3.83 -0.58
C ASP A 56 -11.27 4.81 0.14
N ARG A 57 -11.53 5.04 1.44
CA ARG A 57 -10.68 5.87 2.29
C ARG A 57 -9.28 5.26 2.43
N GLU A 58 -9.18 3.99 2.81
CA GLU A 58 -7.89 3.32 2.99
C GLU A 58 -7.10 3.24 1.68
N THR A 59 -7.79 3.06 0.56
CA THR A 59 -7.17 3.10 -0.78
C THR A 59 -6.59 4.48 -1.08
N ARG A 60 -7.31 5.56 -0.75
CA ARG A 60 -6.80 6.93 -0.93
C ARG A 60 -5.54 7.17 -0.09
N VAL A 61 -5.59 6.81 1.19
CA VAL A 61 -4.44 6.93 2.10
C VAL A 61 -3.23 6.12 1.60
N ALA A 62 -3.46 4.91 1.08
CA ALA A 62 -2.39 4.09 0.52
C ALA A 62 -1.75 4.73 -0.73
N LYS A 63 -2.55 5.33 -1.61
CA LYS A 63 -2.07 6.06 -2.80
C LYS A 63 -1.28 7.31 -2.43
N ASP A 64 -1.75 8.08 -1.45
CA ASP A 64 -1.06 9.29 -0.96
C ASP A 64 0.31 8.93 -0.34
N ASN A 65 0.36 7.83 0.42
CA ASN A 65 1.62 7.31 0.94
C ASN A 65 2.56 6.86 -0.20
N ALA A 66 2.03 6.16 -1.22
CA ALA A 66 2.84 5.73 -2.36
C ALA A 66 3.54 6.91 -3.05
N GLN A 67 2.81 8.01 -3.27
CA GLN A 67 3.37 9.25 -3.83
C GLN A 67 4.42 9.88 -2.90
N THR A 68 4.15 9.95 -1.61
CA THR A 68 5.09 10.48 -0.60
C THR A 68 6.40 9.69 -0.61
N PHE A 69 6.32 8.35 -0.60
CA PHE A 69 7.51 7.50 -0.65
C PHE A 69 8.25 7.58 -1.98
N GLN A 70 7.54 7.77 -3.10
CA GLN A 70 8.18 8.01 -4.40
C GLN A 70 9.02 9.29 -4.38
N VAL A 71 8.49 10.39 -3.82
CA VAL A 71 9.24 11.65 -3.65
C VAL A 71 10.45 11.43 -2.75
N ASN A 72 10.26 10.80 -1.59
CA ASN A 72 11.36 10.51 -0.66
C ASN A 72 12.47 9.67 -1.31
N LEU A 73 12.11 8.65 -2.10
CA LEU A 73 13.08 7.84 -2.82
C LEU A 73 13.84 8.64 -3.89
N ARG A 74 13.20 9.62 -4.54
CA ARG A 74 13.89 10.55 -5.45
C ARG A 74 14.87 11.45 -4.70
N THR A 75 14.44 12.03 -3.57
CA THR A 75 15.30 12.88 -2.73
C THR A 75 16.51 12.11 -2.17
N LEU A 76 16.31 10.87 -1.71
CA LEU A 76 17.39 10.03 -1.17
C LEU A 76 18.39 9.56 -2.23
N ARG A 77 18.03 9.61 -3.52
CA ARG A 77 18.92 9.22 -4.63
C ARG A 77 19.91 10.30 -5.02
N GLY A 78 19.71 11.55 -4.59
CA GLY A 78 20.51 12.71 -5.02
C GLY A 78 19.94 13.35 -6.27
#